data_AF-A0A5Q4H1L0-F1
#
_entry.id   AF-A0A5Q4H1L0-F1
#
_cell.length_a   1.000
_cell.length_b   1.000
_cell.length_c   1.000
_cell.angle_alpha   90.00
_cell.angle_beta   90.00
_cell.angle_gamma   90.00
#
_symmetry.space_group_name_H-M   'P 1'
#
loop_
_entity.id
_entity.type
_entity.pdbx_description
1 polymer ?
#
loop_
_entity_poly.entity_id
_entity_poly.type
_entity_poly.pdbx_seq_one_letter_code
_entity_poly.pdbx_strand_id
1 'polypeptide(L)'
;MPRLNIIQPDQTTGPLKQIYDDVTAKMGKVVNIFQGIANSPAALKACLSMSAALAEGELSPEDREVVYLAVSESNGGQIAESIGYIGLATFSNLFNHVHDTPLDFPAAQKLED
;
A
#
# COMPACT_ATOMS: atom_id res chain seq x y z
N MET A 1 -10.02 17.90 -11.20
CA MET A 1 -11.21 17.02 -11.15
C MET A 1 -10.75 15.59 -10.95
N PRO A 2 -11.43 14.76 -10.13
CA PRO A 2 -11.12 13.34 -10.02
C PRO A 2 -11.24 12.68 -11.39
N ARG A 3 -10.21 11.94 -11.82
CA ARG A 3 -10.24 11.20 -13.09
C ARG A 3 -11.02 9.88 -12.97
N LEU A 4 -11.32 9.46 -11.75
CA LEU A 4 -12.07 8.25 -11.43
C LEU A 4 -13.40 8.62 -10.77
N ASN A 5 -14.43 7.81 -11.02
CA ASN A 5 -15.69 7.88 -10.28
C ASN A 5 -15.44 7.57 -8.80
N ILE A 6 -16.13 8.23 -7.88
CA ILE A 6 -15.97 8.00 -6.44
C ILE A 6 -17.21 7.26 -5.95
N ILE A 7 -17.03 6.04 -5.45
CA ILE A 7 -18.15 5.21 -4.93
C ILE A 7 -18.31 5.50 -3.44
N GLN A 8 -19.43 6.09 -3.06
CA GLN A 8 -19.69 6.43 -1.66
C GLN A 8 -20.17 5.20 -0.86
N PRO A 9 -19.90 5.13 0.45
CA PRO A 9 -20.26 3.96 1.27
C PRO A 9 -21.74 3.59 1.26
N ASP A 10 -22.62 4.58 1.22
CA ASP A 10 -24.08 4.43 1.15
C ASP A 10 -24.57 3.84 -0.18
N GLN A 11 -23.74 3.88 -1.23
CA GLN A 11 -24.05 3.36 -2.56
C GLN A 11 -23.58 1.91 -2.76
N THR A 12 -22.90 1.32 -1.76
CA THR A 12 -22.31 -0.01 -1.90
C THR A 12 -23.29 -1.14 -1.58
N THR A 13 -23.20 -2.24 -2.33
CA THR A 13 -23.94 -3.48 -2.08
C THR A 13 -23.02 -4.70 -2.21
N GLY A 14 -23.46 -5.85 -1.69
CA GLY A 14 -22.75 -7.12 -1.86
C GLY A 14 -21.31 -7.11 -1.31
N PRO A 15 -20.34 -7.73 -2.01
CA PRO A 15 -18.96 -7.86 -1.52
C PRO A 15 -18.24 -6.54 -1.25
N LEU A 16 -18.54 -5.48 -2.02
CA LEU A 16 -17.93 -4.17 -1.81
C LEU A 16 -18.39 -3.53 -0.48
N LYS A 17 -19.65 -3.73 -0.13
CA LYS A 17 -20.20 -3.26 1.15
C LYS A 17 -19.48 -3.91 2.33
N GLN A 18 -19.22 -5.21 2.28
CA GLN A 18 -18.46 -5.90 3.32
C GLN A 18 -17.05 -5.32 3.49
N ILE A 19 -16.34 -5.06 2.37
CA ILE A 19 -15.02 -4.43 2.42
C ILE A 19 -15.08 -3.05 3.11
N TYR A 20 -16.12 -2.26 2.84
CA TYR A 20 -16.29 -0.94 3.43
C TYR A 20 -16.66 -0.98 4.92
N ASP A 21 -17.49 -1.95 5.31
CA ASP A 21 -17.85 -2.18 6.70
C ASP A 21 -16.59 -2.57 7.51
N ASP A 22 -15.73 -3.46 6.96
CA ASP A 22 -14.46 -3.85 7.59
C ASP A 22 -13.49 -2.67 7.72
N VAL A 23 -13.36 -1.84 6.68
CA VAL A 23 -12.52 -0.62 6.72
C VAL A 23 -13.06 0.35 7.78
N THR A 24 -14.37 0.55 7.84
CA THR A 24 -15.01 1.43 8.83
C THR A 24 -14.79 0.93 10.24
N ALA A 25 -14.88 -0.39 10.47
CA ALA A 25 -14.62 -0.98 11.78
C ALA A 25 -13.18 -0.75 12.26
N LYS A 26 -12.20 -0.73 11.35
CA LYS A 26 -10.78 -0.53 11.68
C LYS A 26 -10.37 0.94 11.78
N MET A 27 -10.93 1.81 10.93
CA MET A 27 -10.45 3.19 10.76
C MET A 27 -11.50 4.26 11.12
N GLY A 28 -12.69 3.86 11.54
CA GLY A 28 -13.82 4.74 11.86
C GLY A 28 -14.55 5.32 10.64
N LYS A 29 -13.91 5.39 9.47
CA LYS A 29 -14.52 5.80 8.19
C LYS A 29 -13.76 5.27 6.98
N VAL A 30 -14.44 5.17 5.85
CA VAL A 30 -13.81 4.93 4.54
C VAL A 30 -13.27 6.24 3.97
N VAL A 31 -11.93 6.37 3.95
CA VAL A 31 -11.26 7.55 3.38
C VAL A 31 -11.34 7.60 1.86
N ASN A 32 -11.24 8.81 1.29
CA ASN A 32 -11.50 9.09 -0.14
C ASN A 32 -10.68 8.23 -1.11
N ILE A 33 -9.45 7.85 -0.76
CA ILE A 33 -8.59 7.02 -1.63
C ILE A 33 -9.22 5.64 -1.87
N PHE A 34 -9.82 5.02 -0.85
CA PHE A 34 -10.50 3.73 -0.98
C PHE A 34 -11.78 3.83 -1.81
N GLN A 35 -12.46 4.97 -1.75
CA GLN A 35 -13.64 5.25 -2.58
C GLN A 35 -13.33 5.35 -4.08
N GLY A 36 -12.12 5.82 -4.43
CA GLY A 36 -11.64 5.82 -5.82
C GLY A 36 -11.20 4.43 -6.31
N ILE A 37 -10.51 3.66 -5.47
CA ILE A 37 -10.06 2.29 -5.82
C ILE A 37 -11.26 1.34 -5.94
N ALA A 38 -12.35 1.60 -5.22
CA ALA A 38 -13.56 0.77 -5.18
C ALA A 38 -14.25 0.52 -6.52
N ASN A 39 -13.94 1.27 -7.57
CA ASN A 39 -14.33 0.92 -8.95
C ASN A 39 -13.87 -0.50 -9.34
N SER A 40 -12.86 -1.03 -8.67
CA SER A 40 -12.49 -2.45 -8.68
C SER A 40 -12.43 -2.98 -7.24
N PRO A 41 -13.46 -3.73 -6.78
CA PRO A 41 -13.45 -4.37 -5.46
C PRO A 41 -12.24 -5.29 -5.25
N ALA A 42 -11.78 -5.96 -6.32
CA ALA A 42 -10.58 -6.78 -6.29
C ALA A 42 -9.30 -5.95 -6.03
N ALA A 43 -9.16 -4.81 -6.69
CA ALA A 43 -8.03 -3.90 -6.46
C ALA A 43 -8.05 -3.30 -5.04
N LEU A 44 -9.24 -2.94 -4.55
CA LEU A 44 -9.39 -2.44 -3.18
C LEU A 44 -8.99 -3.51 -2.16
N LYS A 45 -9.45 -4.75 -2.35
CA LYS A 45 -9.08 -5.88 -1.51
C LYS A 45 -7.56 -6.10 -1.52
N ALA A 46 -6.94 -6.10 -2.69
CA ALA A 46 -5.49 -6.26 -2.82
C ALA A 46 -4.71 -5.15 -2.08
N CYS A 47 -5.13 -3.90 -2.21
CA CYS A 47 -4.53 -2.76 -1.51
C CYS A 47 -4.60 -2.92 0.02
N LEU A 48 -5.76 -3.31 0.55
CA LEU A 48 -5.95 -3.50 1.99
C LEU A 48 -5.16 -4.71 2.52
N SER A 49 -5.14 -5.81 1.77
CA SER A 49 -4.36 -7.00 2.12
C SER A 49 -2.85 -6.71 2.12
N MET A 50 -2.36 -5.93 1.16
CA MET A 50 -0.96 -5.48 1.15
C MET A 50 -0.63 -4.67 2.40
N SER A 51 -1.46 -3.67 2.73
CA SER A 51 -1.24 -2.84 3.91
C SER A 51 -1.29 -3.66 5.21
N ALA A 52 -2.15 -4.67 5.29
CA ALA A 52 -2.22 -5.57 6.44
C ALA A 52 -0.97 -6.43 6.55
N ALA A 53 -0.51 -7.03 5.45
CA ALA A 53 0.71 -7.84 5.43
C ALA A 53 1.96 -7.02 5.81
N LEU A 54 2.06 -5.78 5.31
CA LEU A 54 3.16 -4.87 5.68
C LEU A 54 3.13 -4.49 7.16
N ALA A 55 1.97 -4.57 7.83
CA ALA A 55 1.87 -4.29 9.25
C ALA A 55 2.36 -5.42 10.15
N GLU A 56 2.57 -6.62 9.60
CA GLU A 56 3.17 -7.77 10.31
C GLU A 56 4.70 -7.80 10.18
N GLY A 57 5.30 -6.85 9.43
CA GLY A 57 6.75 -6.75 9.28
C GLY A 57 7.45 -6.16 10.51
N GLU A 58 8.79 -6.20 10.49
CA GLU A 58 9.66 -5.78 11.60
C GLU A 58 9.69 -4.27 11.86
N LEU A 59 9.20 -3.45 10.92
CA LEU A 59 9.21 -1.99 11.07
C LEU A 59 8.12 -1.54 12.05
N SER A 60 8.52 -0.68 13.00
CA SER A 60 7.57 -0.02 13.90
C SER A 60 6.53 0.78 13.11
N PRO A 61 5.34 1.05 13.68
CA PRO A 61 4.37 1.96 13.08
C PRO A 61 4.97 3.32 12.70
N GLU A 62 5.83 3.86 13.57
CA GLU A 62 6.48 5.15 13.39
C GLU A 62 7.46 5.14 12.21
N ASP A 63 8.30 4.10 12.09
CA ASP A 63 9.26 3.98 10.99
C ASP A 63 8.57 3.84 9.63
N ARG A 64 7.44 3.13 9.60
CA ARG A 64 6.64 2.99 8.37
C ARG A 64 6.09 4.33 7.89
N GLU A 65 5.60 5.16 8.80
CA GLU A 65 5.12 6.51 8.45
C GLU A 65 6.25 7.42 7.96
N VAL A 66 7.45 7.33 8.54
CA VAL A 66 8.63 8.07 8.05
C VAL A 66 8.94 7.69 6.60
N VAL A 67 8.95 6.39 6.29
CA VAL A 67 9.17 5.90 4.92
C VAL A 67 8.06 6.39 3.98
N TYR A 68 6.80 6.29 4.39
CA TYR A 68 5.67 6.76 3.56
C TYR A 68 5.75 8.25 3.25
N LEU A 69 6.12 9.08 4.23
CA LEU A 69 6.28 10.52 4.06
C LEU A 69 7.46 10.85 3.14
N ALA A 70 8.64 10.26 3.38
CA ALA A 70 9.84 10.50 2.58
C ALA A 70 9.63 10.12 1.10
N VAL A 71 9.01 8.96 0.84
CA VAL A 71 8.69 8.52 -0.52
C VAL A 71 7.59 9.38 -1.15
N SER A 72 6.61 9.83 -0.37
CA SER A 72 5.58 10.75 -0.88
C SER A 72 6.14 12.11 -1.26
N GLU A 73 7.10 12.62 -0.48
CA GLU A 73 7.81 13.87 -0.77
C GLU A 73 8.65 13.75 -2.04
N SER A 74 9.43 12.66 -2.19
CA SER A 74 10.28 12.47 -3.39
C SER A 74 9.45 12.30 -4.67
N ASN A 75 8.29 11.66 -4.58
CA ASN A 75 7.41 11.40 -5.72
C ASN A 75 6.40 12.54 -6.00
N GLY A 76 6.51 13.68 -5.32
CA GLY A 76 5.59 14.81 -5.52
C GLY A 76 4.13 14.51 -5.17
N GLY A 77 3.89 13.62 -4.20
CA GLY A 77 2.55 13.28 -3.69
C GLY A 77 1.80 12.20 -4.49
N GLN A 78 2.46 11.49 -5.42
CA GLN A 78 1.84 10.40 -6.18
C GLN A 78 1.78 9.08 -5.38
N ILE A 79 0.92 9.06 -4.35
CA ILE A 79 0.78 7.95 -3.40
C ILE A 79 0.52 6.59 -4.08
N ALA A 80 -0.16 6.54 -5.22
CA ALA A 80 -0.43 5.28 -5.93
C ALA A 80 0.84 4.67 -6.56
N GLU A 81 1.73 5.51 -7.09
CA GLU A 81 3.02 5.08 -7.65
C GLU A 81 3.98 4.69 -6.52
N SER A 82 3.96 5.42 -5.40
CA SER A 82 4.66 5.06 -4.17
C SER A 82 4.22 3.71 -3.58
N ILE A 83 2.91 3.46 -3.48
CA ILE A 83 2.38 2.16 -3.01
C ILE A 83 2.82 1.04 -3.95
N GLY A 84 2.80 1.27 -5.26
CA GLY A 84 3.28 0.31 -6.25
C GLY A 84 4.78 0.02 -6.10
N TYR A 85 5.60 1.05 -5.93
CA TYR A 85 7.05 0.91 -5.79
C TYR A 85 7.46 0.27 -4.46
N ILE A 86 6.82 0.66 -3.35
CA ILE A 86 7.04 0.06 -2.02
C ILE A 86 6.58 -1.39 -1.99
N GLY A 87 5.44 -1.70 -2.62
CA GLY A 87 4.96 -3.07 -2.76
C GLY A 87 5.93 -3.96 -3.53
N LEU A 88 6.43 -3.47 -4.67
CA LEU A 88 7.40 -4.20 -5.50
C LEU A 88 8.74 -4.39 -4.79
N ALA A 89 9.28 -3.33 -4.18
CA ALA A 89 10.57 -3.38 -3.47
C ALA A 89 10.51 -4.30 -2.25
N THR A 90 9.43 -4.25 -1.46
CA THR A 90 9.27 -5.10 -0.28
C THR A 90 9.07 -6.57 -0.68
N PHE A 91 8.25 -6.85 -1.68
CA PHE A 91 8.06 -8.22 -2.19
C PHE A 91 9.38 -8.81 -2.70
N SER A 92 10.13 -8.04 -3.49
CA SER A 92 11.43 -8.48 -4.01
C SER A 92 12.44 -8.74 -2.89
N ASN A 93 12.54 -7.86 -1.89
CA ASN A 93 13.48 -8.01 -0.79
C ASN A 93 13.13 -9.19 0.12
N LEU A 94 11.85 -9.37 0.45
CA LEU A 94 11.38 -10.48 1.28
C LEU A 94 11.59 -11.83 0.59
N PHE A 95 11.22 -11.92 -0.69
CA PHE A 95 11.40 -13.15 -1.48
C PHE A 95 12.88 -13.53 -1.59
N ASN A 96 13.75 -12.55 -1.86
CA ASN A 96 15.18 -12.80 -2.02
C ASN A 96 15.86 -13.20 -0.69
N HIS A 97 15.42 -12.63 0.44
CA HIS A 97 15.99 -12.93 1.76
C HIS A 97 15.52 -14.29 2.31
N VAL A 98 14.25 -14.66 2.10
CA VAL A 98 13.70 -15.96 2.58
C VAL A 98 14.29 -17.14 1.81
N HIS A 99 14.69 -16.93 0.55
CA HIS A 99 15.16 -18.00 -0.32
C HIS A 99 16.67 -17.99 -0.57
N ASP A 100 17.44 -17.14 0.12
CA ASP A 100 18.88 -16.95 -0.07
C ASP A 100 19.27 -16.92 -1.56
N THR A 101 18.45 -16.24 -2.38
CA THR A 101 18.62 -16.25 -3.82
C THR A 101 19.95 -15.59 -4.19
N PRO A 102 20.77 -16.19 -5.07
CA PRO A 102 22.01 -15.60 -5.54
C PRO A 102 21.75 -14.20 -6.13
N LEU A 103 22.53 -13.21 -5.68
CA LEU A 103 22.49 -11.86 -6.22
C LEU A 103 22.97 -11.85 -7.67
N ASP A 104 22.07 -11.50 -8.60
CA ASP A 104 22.41 -11.34 -10.03
C ASP A 104 23.32 -10.13 -10.29
N PHE A 105 23.37 -9.20 -9.34
CA PHE A 105 24.12 -7.94 -9.42
C PHE A 105 25.02 -7.76 -8.19
N PRO A 106 26.18 -7.11 -8.33
CA PRO A 106 27.05 -6.81 -7.19
C PRO A 106 26.31 -5.96 -6.16
N ALA A 107 26.59 -6.20 -4.87
CA ALA A 107 25.99 -5.45 -3.77
C ALA A 107 26.22 -3.94 -3.95
N ALA A 108 25.19 -3.14 -3.67
CA ALA A 108 25.26 -1.69 -3.78
C ALA A 108 26.41 -1.15 -2.91
N GLN A 109 27.21 -0.25 -3.47
CA GLN A 109 28.30 0.41 -2.76
C GLN A 109 27.73 1.24 -1.62
N LYS A 110 28.33 1.14 -0.43
CA LYS A 110 27.96 2.03 0.69
C LYS A 110 28.14 3.47 0.25
N LEU A 111 27.11 4.29 0.49
CA LEU A 111 27.24 5.73 0.39
C LEU A 111 28.24 6.18 1.45
N GLU A 112 29.28 6.90 1.02
CA GLU A 112 30.25 7.50 1.94
C GLU A 112 29.56 8.61 2.76
N ASP A 113 30.01 8.78 4.02
CA ASP A 113 29.41 9.67 5.03
C ASP A 113 29.36 11.15 4.60
#